data_AF-A0A7C9CTJ4-F1
#
_entry.id   AF-A0A7C9CTJ4-F1
#
_cell.length_a   1.000
_cell.length_b   1.000
_cell.length_c   1.000
_cell.angle_alpha   90.00
_cell.angle_beta   90.00
_cell.angle_gamma   90.00
#
_symmetry.space_group_name_H-M   'P 1'
#
loop_
_entity.id
_entity.type
_entity.pdbx_description
1 polymer ?
#
loop_
_entity_poly.entity_id
_entity_poly.type
_entity_poly.pdbx_seq_one_letter_code
_entity_poly.pdbx_strand_id
1 'polypeptide(L)'
;CERFMEFLIDLLSQLPTRRYLRPLVADVAVVAKCHLSALYTHEKGKLFSQLVDLLQFYETFEINDHEGTQLTDDEVLQAHYDRFQSFQLLAFKRIPKLRELALANIGAIHKRVDLSKKLSVLSPKELKDLVCSKLKLISKDDPWSERVDFLIEVMVSFFEKQKSQKEAINALPLYPNEQIMWDESLVPSINYSGEGCLALPKLNLQFLTLHDYLLRNFNLFRLESTYEIREDIQ
;
A
#
# COMPACT_ATOMS: atom_id res chain seq x y z
N CYS A 1 15.09 9.09 4.75
CA CYS A 1 13.88 8.25 4.65
C CYS A 1 13.35 8.19 3.23
N GLU A 2 13.20 9.32 2.54
CA GLU A 2 12.67 9.40 1.16
C GLU A 2 13.48 8.57 0.15
N ARG A 3 14.81 8.72 0.11
CA ARG A 3 15.69 7.90 -0.75
C ARG A 3 15.56 6.39 -0.51
N PHE A 4 15.26 5.99 0.73
CA PHE A 4 15.04 4.58 1.05
C PHE A 4 13.68 4.08 0.52
N MET A 5 12.63 4.92 0.60
CA MET A 5 11.34 4.62 -0.04
C MET A 5 11.48 4.52 -1.55
N GLU A 6 12.17 5.49 -2.17
CA GLU A 6 12.47 5.49 -3.60
C GLU A 6 13.19 4.20 -4.03
N PHE A 7 14.21 3.78 -3.27
CA PHE A 7 14.92 2.52 -3.52
C PHE A 7 13.98 1.31 -3.47
N LEU A 8 13.11 1.21 -2.46
CA LEU A 8 12.15 0.11 -2.37
C LEU A 8 11.13 0.13 -3.52
N ILE A 9 10.63 1.31 -3.88
CA ILE A 9 9.73 1.49 -5.03
C ILE A 9 10.39 0.97 -6.30
N ASP A 10 11.63 1.41 -6.57
CA ASP A 10 12.37 1.01 -7.77
C ASP A 10 12.51 -0.52 -7.85
N LEU A 11 12.86 -1.17 -6.73
CA LEU A 11 12.99 -2.62 -6.65
C LEU A 11 11.65 -3.36 -6.79
N LEU A 12 10.54 -2.81 -6.28
CA LEU A 12 9.22 -3.44 -6.41
C LEU A 12 8.55 -3.18 -7.77
N SER A 13 9.00 -2.15 -8.48
CA SER A 13 8.47 -1.73 -9.79
C SER A 13 9.06 -2.52 -10.97
N GLN A 14 10.02 -3.42 -10.71
CA GLN A 14 10.67 -4.28 -11.71
C GLN A 14 10.48 -5.75 -11.33
N LEU A 15 9.98 -6.57 -12.26
CA LEU A 15 9.63 -7.96 -12.00
C LEU A 15 10.81 -8.81 -11.43
N PRO A 16 12.06 -8.71 -11.96
CA PRO A 16 13.16 -9.55 -11.49
C PRO A 16 13.52 -9.34 -10.01
N THR A 17 13.52 -8.10 -9.56
CA THR A 17 13.81 -7.73 -8.16
C THR A 17 12.60 -7.95 -7.27
N ARG A 18 11.40 -7.64 -7.77
CA ARG A 18 10.12 -7.80 -7.06
C ARG A 18 9.89 -9.24 -6.60
N ARG A 19 10.10 -10.23 -7.49
CA ARG A 19 9.71 -11.64 -7.28
C ARG A 19 10.10 -12.22 -5.92
N TYR A 20 11.29 -11.87 -5.41
CA TYR A 20 11.79 -12.36 -4.13
C TYR A 20 11.79 -11.30 -3.04
N LEU A 21 11.84 -10.03 -3.41
CA LEU A 21 11.88 -8.93 -2.45
C LEU A 21 10.50 -8.58 -1.89
N ARG A 22 9.44 -8.68 -2.71
CA ARG A 22 8.08 -8.30 -2.31
C ARG A 22 7.56 -9.11 -1.10
N PRO A 23 7.77 -10.43 -1.00
CA PRO A 23 7.46 -11.17 0.23
C PRO A 23 8.26 -10.70 1.45
N LEU A 24 9.53 -10.31 1.28
CA LEU A 24 10.37 -9.80 2.38
C LEU A 24 9.90 -8.44 2.86
N VAL A 25 9.55 -7.52 1.95
CA VAL A 25 9.00 -6.20 2.30
C VAL A 25 7.69 -6.34 3.08
N ALA A 26 6.84 -7.29 2.66
CA ALA A 26 5.58 -7.59 3.33
C ALA A 26 5.79 -8.18 4.74
N ASP A 27 6.73 -9.11 4.92
CA ASP A 27 7.06 -9.71 6.23
C ASP A 27 7.62 -8.68 7.24
N VAL A 28 8.41 -7.72 6.75
CA VAL A 28 8.92 -6.62 7.56
C VAL A 28 7.84 -5.55 7.84
N ALA A 29 6.72 -5.60 7.13
CA ALA A 29 5.59 -4.67 7.23
C ALA A 29 6.02 -3.20 7.11
N VAL A 30 6.85 -2.89 6.11
CA VAL A 30 7.45 -1.55 5.92
C VAL A 30 6.37 -0.47 5.82
N VAL A 31 5.35 -0.67 4.97
CA VAL A 31 4.27 0.31 4.77
C VAL A 31 3.50 0.59 6.07
N ALA A 32 3.17 -0.45 6.85
CA ALA A 32 2.48 -0.28 8.13
C ALA A 32 3.32 0.53 9.14
N LYS A 33 4.64 0.28 9.20
CA LYS A 33 5.56 1.08 10.03
C LYS A 33 5.64 2.53 9.57
N CYS A 34 5.64 2.76 8.25
CA CYS A 34 5.66 4.10 7.67
C CYS A 34 4.38 4.87 7.97
N HIS A 35 3.19 4.28 7.84
CA HIS A 35 1.91 4.92 8.18
C HIS A 35 1.82 5.34 9.65
N LEU A 36 2.42 4.57 10.56
CA LEU A 36 2.44 4.89 12.00
C LEU A 36 3.57 5.85 12.40
N SER A 37 4.45 6.20 11.46
CA SER A 37 5.54 7.13 11.75
C SER A 37 5.01 8.55 11.87
N ALA A 38 5.58 9.33 12.79
CA ALA A 38 5.24 10.75 12.94
C ALA A 38 5.55 11.55 11.66
N LEU A 39 6.49 11.09 10.83
CA LEU A 39 6.85 11.76 9.58
C LEU A 39 5.72 11.69 8.55
N TYR A 40 4.95 10.60 8.52
CA TYR A 40 3.86 10.42 7.55
C TYR A 40 2.73 11.45 7.73
N THR A 41 2.44 11.87 8.96
CA THR A 41 1.41 12.87 9.27
C THR A 41 1.93 14.30 9.35
N HIS A 42 3.26 14.48 9.32
CA HIS A 42 3.88 15.79 9.48
C HIS A 42 3.85 16.58 8.16
N GLU A 43 3.60 17.89 8.21
CA GLU A 43 3.52 18.75 7.01
C GLU A 43 4.80 18.69 6.16
N LYS A 44 5.97 18.79 6.81
CA LYS A 44 7.29 18.61 6.16
C LYS A 44 7.54 17.20 5.60
N GLY A 45 6.71 16.22 5.95
CA GLY A 45 6.80 14.84 5.50
C GLY A 45 5.91 14.52 4.30
N LYS A 46 5.33 15.53 3.63
CA LYS A 46 4.44 15.34 2.47
C LYS A 46 5.07 14.51 1.34
N LEU A 47 6.34 14.75 1.00
CA LEU A 47 7.05 13.93 0.01
C LEU A 47 7.19 12.47 0.51
N PHE A 48 7.51 12.29 1.79
CA PHE A 48 7.60 10.97 2.39
C PHE A 48 6.25 10.24 2.36
N SER A 49 5.13 10.89 2.68
CA SER A 49 3.80 10.26 2.62
C SER A 49 3.44 9.85 1.20
N GLN A 50 3.70 10.71 0.21
CA GLN A 50 3.47 10.39 -1.22
C GLN A 50 4.31 9.20 -1.68
N LEU A 51 5.58 9.11 -1.24
CA LEU A 51 6.43 7.96 -1.55
C LEU A 51 5.93 6.68 -0.85
N VAL A 52 5.40 6.78 0.37
CA VAL A 52 4.82 5.63 1.08
C VAL A 52 3.55 5.14 0.36
N ASP A 53 2.69 6.04 -0.11
CA ASP A 53 1.50 5.70 -0.91
C ASP A 53 1.91 4.99 -2.22
N LEU A 54 2.96 5.49 -2.87
CA LEU A 54 3.50 4.86 -4.09
C LEU A 54 4.12 3.48 -3.80
N LEU A 55 4.81 3.33 -2.67
CA LEU A 55 5.33 2.03 -2.24
C LEU A 55 4.18 1.05 -1.97
N GLN A 56 3.13 1.49 -1.29
CA GLN A 56 1.94 0.67 -1.04
C GLN A 56 1.30 0.23 -2.36
N PHE A 57 1.16 1.15 -3.33
CA PHE A 57 0.63 0.83 -4.66
C PHE A 57 1.41 -0.32 -5.33
N TYR A 58 2.74 -0.24 -5.33
CA TYR A 58 3.55 -1.32 -5.90
C TYR A 58 3.50 -2.59 -5.05
N GLU A 59 3.51 -2.51 -3.72
CA GLU A 59 3.41 -3.69 -2.86
C GLU A 59 2.14 -4.49 -3.16
N THR A 60 1.00 -3.81 -3.33
CA THR A 60 -0.32 -4.41 -3.62
C THR A 60 -0.64 -4.51 -5.10
N PHE A 61 0.34 -4.34 -6.00
CA PHE A 61 0.11 -4.37 -7.44
C PHE A 61 -0.46 -5.72 -7.90
N GLU A 62 -1.49 -5.68 -8.76
CA GLU A 62 -2.28 -6.84 -9.22
C GLU A 62 -1.53 -7.66 -10.28
N ILE A 63 -0.44 -8.30 -9.87
CA ILE A 63 0.43 -9.13 -10.73
C ILE A 63 0.80 -10.43 -10.02
N ASN A 64 0.91 -11.52 -10.78
CA ASN A 64 1.54 -12.74 -10.33
C ASN A 64 3.07 -12.55 -10.29
N ASP A 65 3.65 -12.52 -9.09
CA ASP A 65 5.09 -12.27 -8.89
C ASP A 65 6.00 -13.33 -9.56
N HIS A 66 5.50 -14.53 -9.84
CA HIS A 66 6.27 -15.63 -10.44
C HIS A 66 6.19 -15.67 -11.96
N GLU A 67 4.99 -15.49 -12.51
CA GLU A 67 4.72 -15.56 -13.95
C GLU A 67 4.82 -14.20 -14.64
N GLY A 68 4.68 -13.11 -13.90
CA GLY A 68 4.59 -11.76 -14.45
C GLY A 68 3.26 -11.46 -15.14
N THR A 69 2.26 -12.33 -14.98
CA THR A 69 0.92 -12.17 -15.57
C THR A 69 0.09 -11.23 -14.71
N GLN A 70 -0.66 -10.33 -15.37
CA GLN A 70 -1.60 -9.45 -14.67
C GLN A 70 -2.74 -10.28 -14.07
N LEU A 71 -3.10 -10.02 -12.82
CA LEU A 71 -4.24 -10.66 -12.19
C LEU A 71 -5.54 -10.05 -12.70
N THR A 72 -6.53 -10.90 -12.90
CA THR A 72 -7.90 -10.48 -13.23
C THR A 72 -8.65 -10.01 -11.98
N ASP A 73 -9.69 -9.19 -12.19
CA ASP A 73 -10.50 -8.66 -11.08
C ASP A 73 -11.13 -9.80 -10.24
N ASP A 74 -11.50 -10.92 -10.90
CA ASP A 74 -12.04 -12.12 -10.26
C ASP A 74 -10.98 -12.87 -9.43
N GLU A 75 -9.75 -13.02 -9.94
CA GLU A 75 -8.64 -13.65 -9.20
C GLU A 75 -8.27 -12.84 -7.95
N VAL A 76 -8.22 -11.51 -8.07
CA VAL A 76 -7.97 -10.61 -6.93
C VAL A 76 -9.08 -10.76 -5.88
N LEU A 77 -10.35 -10.80 -6.31
CA LEU A 77 -11.49 -10.98 -5.42
C LEU A 77 -11.49 -12.34 -4.73
N GLN A 78 -11.20 -13.41 -5.47
CA GLN A 78 -11.13 -14.76 -4.95
C GLN A 78 -10.01 -14.88 -3.91
N ALA A 79 -8.81 -14.40 -4.22
CA ALA A 79 -7.68 -14.40 -3.28
C ALA A 79 -8.01 -13.63 -1.98
N HIS A 80 -8.73 -12.52 -2.10
CA HIS A 80 -9.21 -11.75 -0.95
C HIS A 80 -10.18 -12.56 -0.08
N TYR A 81 -11.15 -13.25 -0.68
CA TYR A 81 -12.11 -14.09 0.04
C TYR A 81 -11.48 -15.33 0.67
N ASP A 82 -10.59 -16.02 -0.04
CA ASP A 82 -9.89 -17.21 0.45
C ASP A 82 -9.05 -16.87 1.70
N ARG A 83 -8.40 -15.70 1.68
CA ARG A 83 -7.64 -15.16 2.81
C ARG A 83 -8.54 -14.88 4.01
N PHE A 84 -9.69 -14.24 3.81
CA PHE A 84 -10.65 -13.98 4.87
C PHE A 84 -11.26 -15.27 5.43
N GLN A 85 -11.65 -16.19 4.57
CA GLN A 85 -12.22 -17.47 4.98
C GLN A 85 -11.23 -18.28 5.82
N SER A 86 -9.96 -18.31 5.40
CA SER A 86 -8.88 -18.95 6.18
C SER A 86 -8.73 -18.32 7.57
N PHE A 87 -8.82 -16.99 7.66
CA PHE A 87 -8.79 -16.28 8.93
C PHE A 87 -10.03 -16.56 9.79
N GLN A 88 -11.23 -16.58 9.21
CA GLN A 88 -12.47 -16.89 9.92
C GLN A 88 -12.46 -18.32 10.48
N LEU A 89 -11.99 -19.30 9.71
CA LEU A 89 -11.83 -20.68 10.16
C LEU A 89 -10.85 -20.79 11.34
N LEU A 90 -9.71 -20.08 11.27
CA LEU A 90 -8.73 -20.00 12.35
C LEU A 90 -9.33 -19.36 13.60
N ALA A 91 -10.01 -18.22 13.44
CA ALA A 91 -10.66 -17.49 14.52
C ALA A 91 -11.72 -18.36 15.21
N PHE A 92 -12.59 -19.02 14.44
CA PHE A 92 -13.61 -19.93 14.96
C PHE A 92 -13.03 -21.08 15.78
N LYS A 93 -11.95 -21.69 15.30
CA LYS A 93 -11.36 -22.88 15.92
C LYS A 93 -10.50 -22.56 17.15
N ARG A 94 -9.79 -21.43 17.15
CA ARG A 94 -8.70 -21.16 18.12
C ARG A 94 -8.96 -19.97 19.03
N ILE A 95 -9.90 -19.06 18.71
CA ILE A 95 -10.08 -17.80 19.44
C ILE A 95 -11.58 -17.59 19.73
N PRO A 96 -12.09 -18.07 20.87
CA PRO A 96 -13.51 -17.94 21.22
C PRO A 96 -14.03 -16.50 21.22
N LYS A 97 -13.18 -15.53 21.58
CA LYS A 97 -13.52 -14.09 21.58
C LYS A 97 -13.84 -13.53 20.20
N LEU A 98 -13.32 -14.13 19.13
CA LEU A 98 -13.56 -13.69 17.75
C LEU A 98 -14.65 -14.50 17.06
N ARG A 99 -15.48 -15.24 17.81
CA ARG A 99 -16.51 -16.11 17.21
C ARG A 99 -17.55 -15.33 16.41
N GLU A 100 -17.90 -14.12 16.85
CA GLU A 100 -18.76 -13.23 16.06
C GLU A 100 -18.12 -12.82 14.74
N LEU A 101 -16.82 -12.47 14.75
CA LEU A 101 -16.09 -12.13 13.53
C LEU A 101 -16.01 -13.33 12.59
N ALA A 102 -15.82 -14.53 13.14
CA ALA A 102 -15.73 -15.74 12.35
C ALA A 102 -17.04 -16.12 11.64
N LEU A 103 -18.20 -15.69 12.16
CA LEU A 103 -19.52 -15.97 11.60
C LEU A 103 -20.09 -14.83 10.77
N ALA A 104 -19.51 -13.64 10.84
CA ALA A 104 -19.97 -12.48 10.09
C ALA A 104 -19.64 -12.60 8.60
N ASN A 105 -20.39 -11.88 7.77
CA ASN A 105 -20.14 -11.80 6.34
C ASN A 105 -18.86 -11.00 6.05
N ILE A 106 -18.10 -11.40 5.02
CA ILE A 106 -16.86 -10.70 4.63
C ILE A 106 -17.14 -9.22 4.30
N GLY A 107 -18.31 -8.93 3.73
CA GLY A 107 -18.78 -7.57 3.45
C GLY A 107 -18.85 -6.63 4.67
N ALA A 108 -19.09 -7.17 5.87
CA ALA A 108 -19.14 -6.37 7.10
C ALA A 108 -17.79 -6.30 7.84
N ILE A 109 -16.81 -7.14 7.46
CA ILE A 109 -15.51 -7.23 8.14
C ILE A 109 -14.39 -6.60 7.30
N HIS A 110 -14.52 -6.53 5.97
CA HIS A 110 -13.42 -6.08 5.11
C HIS A 110 -13.02 -4.60 5.29
N LYS A 111 -13.82 -3.79 5.98
CA LYS A 111 -13.56 -2.36 6.17
C LYS A 111 -12.61 -2.15 7.35
N ARG A 112 -11.63 -1.25 7.20
CA ARG A 112 -10.63 -0.96 8.25
C ARG A 112 -11.25 -0.68 9.62
N VAL A 113 -12.28 0.16 9.65
CA VAL A 113 -12.98 0.58 10.88
C VAL A 113 -13.65 -0.61 11.58
N ASP A 114 -14.31 -1.47 10.82
CA ASP A 114 -15.07 -2.59 11.38
C ASP A 114 -14.14 -3.71 11.85
N LEU A 115 -13.08 -3.99 11.09
CA LEU A 115 -12.04 -4.95 11.48
C LEU A 115 -11.31 -4.50 12.74
N SER A 116 -10.89 -3.24 12.81
CA SER A 116 -10.22 -2.67 13.99
C SER A 116 -11.09 -2.76 15.24
N LYS A 117 -12.38 -2.44 15.13
CA LYS A 117 -13.35 -2.58 16.23
C LYS A 117 -13.53 -4.02 16.69
N LYS A 118 -13.49 -5.00 15.80
CA LYS A 118 -13.61 -6.41 16.18
C LYS A 118 -12.32 -6.98 16.76
N LEU A 119 -11.16 -6.46 16.35
CA LEU A 119 -9.85 -6.85 16.89
C LEU A 119 -9.56 -6.23 18.27
N SER A 120 -10.15 -5.09 18.62
CA SER A 120 -9.95 -4.43 19.91
C SER A 120 -10.46 -5.22 21.13
N VAL A 121 -11.27 -6.26 20.91
CA VAL A 121 -11.72 -7.20 21.94
C VAL A 121 -10.58 -8.09 22.47
N LEU A 122 -9.49 -8.21 21.71
CA LEU A 122 -8.33 -9.02 22.08
C LEU A 122 -7.39 -8.28 23.04
N SER A 123 -6.81 -9.02 23.97
CA SER A 123 -5.70 -8.48 24.76
C SER A 123 -4.42 -8.34 23.90
N PRO A 124 -3.48 -7.46 24.27
CA PRO A 124 -2.22 -7.27 23.54
C PRO A 124 -1.44 -8.57 23.31
N LYS A 125 -1.43 -9.47 24.31
CA LYS A 125 -0.76 -10.78 24.21
C LYS A 125 -1.45 -11.73 23.23
N GLU A 126 -2.79 -11.75 23.23
CA GLU A 126 -3.57 -12.55 22.28
C GLU A 126 -3.42 -12.03 20.85
N LEU A 127 -3.38 -10.71 20.67
CA LEU A 127 -3.15 -10.08 19.38
C LEU A 127 -1.75 -10.40 18.84
N LYS A 128 -0.71 -10.28 19.69
CA LYS A 128 0.66 -10.67 19.33
C LYS A 128 0.74 -12.13 18.90
N ASP A 129 0.12 -13.04 19.65
CA ASP A 129 0.08 -14.46 19.30
C ASP A 129 -0.67 -14.72 17.98
N LEU A 130 -1.77 -14.01 17.73
CA LEU A 130 -2.52 -14.12 16.48
C LEU A 130 -1.67 -13.70 15.28
N VAL A 131 -1.06 -12.51 15.33
CA VAL A 131 -0.30 -11.93 14.22
C VAL A 131 1.01 -12.68 13.99
N CYS A 132 1.79 -12.93 15.05
CA CYS A 132 3.16 -13.47 14.92
C CYS A 132 3.23 -15.00 14.92
N SER A 133 2.36 -15.71 15.66
CA SER A 133 2.41 -17.17 15.74
C SER A 133 1.44 -17.86 14.78
N LYS A 134 0.18 -17.41 14.75
CA LYS A 134 -0.89 -18.13 14.04
C LYS A 134 -0.97 -17.76 12.57
N LEU A 135 -0.97 -16.46 12.27
CA LEU A 135 -1.02 -15.95 10.90
C LEU A 135 0.37 -15.79 10.28
N LYS A 136 1.41 -15.63 11.11
CA LYS A 136 2.81 -15.43 10.69
C LYS A 136 2.94 -14.27 9.68
N LEU A 137 2.24 -13.16 9.97
CA LEU A 137 2.33 -11.95 9.15
C LEU A 137 3.61 -11.16 9.42
N ILE A 138 4.17 -11.30 10.63
CA ILE A 138 5.38 -10.62 11.09
C ILE A 138 6.20 -11.59 11.93
N SER A 139 7.52 -11.45 11.89
CA SER A 139 8.44 -12.15 12.78
C SER A 139 8.19 -11.82 14.26
N LYS A 140 8.36 -12.84 15.12
CA LYS A 140 8.27 -12.69 16.59
C LYS A 140 9.37 -11.81 17.18
N ASP A 141 10.49 -11.74 16.48
CA ASP A 141 11.67 -10.98 16.90
C ASP A 141 11.63 -9.52 16.42
N ASP A 142 10.55 -9.11 15.75
CA ASP A 142 10.38 -7.72 15.32
C ASP A 142 10.27 -6.79 16.55
N PRO A 143 11.06 -5.70 16.63
CA PRO A 143 11.02 -4.77 17.75
C PRO A 143 9.65 -4.11 17.96
N TRP A 144 8.83 -4.00 16.91
CA TRP A 144 7.50 -3.40 16.97
C TRP A 144 6.42 -4.42 17.32
N SER A 145 6.74 -5.71 17.47
CA SER A 145 5.78 -6.77 17.79
C SER A 145 5.07 -6.61 19.14
N GLU A 146 5.51 -5.68 20.00
CA GLU A 146 4.85 -5.36 21.27
C GLU A 146 3.82 -4.23 21.14
N ARG A 147 3.87 -3.45 20.06
CA ARG A 147 3.01 -2.29 19.83
C ARG A 147 1.64 -2.72 19.30
N VAL A 148 0.59 -2.43 20.07
CA VAL A 148 -0.79 -2.83 19.73
C VAL A 148 -1.30 -2.11 18.48
N ASP A 149 -1.02 -0.82 18.36
CA ASP A 149 -1.34 0.00 17.19
C ASP A 149 -0.71 -0.56 15.91
N PHE A 150 0.55 -1.00 15.99
CA PHE A 150 1.23 -1.67 14.88
C PHE A 150 0.60 -3.00 14.48
N LEU A 151 0.31 -3.86 15.46
CA LEU A 151 -0.31 -5.15 15.17
C LEU A 151 -1.71 -5.01 14.56
N ILE A 152 -2.48 -4.00 15.00
CA ILE A 152 -3.79 -3.68 14.40
C ILE A 152 -3.58 -3.17 12.97
N GLU A 153 -2.65 -2.24 12.74
CA GLU A 153 -2.42 -1.71 11.40
C GLU A 153 -2.00 -2.81 10.41
N VAL A 154 -1.15 -3.74 10.82
CA VAL A 154 -0.73 -4.87 9.97
C VAL A 154 -1.90 -5.78 9.64
N MET A 155 -2.75 -6.10 10.63
CA MET A 155 -3.96 -6.89 10.38
C MET A 155 -4.89 -6.17 9.42
N VAL A 156 -5.10 -4.87 9.63
CA VAL A 156 -5.99 -4.06 8.82
C VAL A 156 -5.45 -3.92 7.40
N SER A 157 -4.19 -3.57 7.21
CA SER A 157 -3.55 -3.43 5.89
C SER A 157 -3.53 -4.76 5.13
N PHE A 158 -3.32 -5.86 5.83
CA PHE A 158 -3.33 -7.18 5.22
C PHE A 158 -4.73 -7.58 4.78
N PHE A 159 -5.75 -7.40 5.60
CA PHE A 159 -7.10 -7.91 5.29
C PHE A 159 -7.98 -6.95 4.49
N GLU A 160 -7.73 -5.65 4.51
CA GLU A 160 -8.58 -4.67 3.81
C GLU A 160 -8.75 -4.99 2.32
N LYS A 161 -9.96 -4.69 1.81
CA LYS A 161 -10.21 -4.71 0.37
C LYS A 161 -9.54 -3.50 -0.28
N GLN A 162 -8.55 -3.76 -1.13
CA GLN A 162 -7.95 -2.73 -1.95
C GLN A 162 -8.92 -2.31 -3.07
N LYS A 163 -8.87 -1.02 -3.44
CA LYS A 163 -9.59 -0.51 -4.61
C LYS A 163 -8.92 -1.07 -5.86
N SER A 164 -9.71 -1.44 -6.86
CA SER A 164 -9.15 -1.86 -8.15
C SER A 164 -8.35 -0.70 -8.75
N GLN A 165 -7.23 -1.01 -9.40
CA GLN A 165 -6.41 -0.01 -10.09
C GLN A 165 -7.24 0.77 -11.13
N LYS A 166 -8.16 0.07 -11.81
CA LYS A 166 -9.09 0.67 -12.80
C LYS A 166 -10.04 1.66 -12.15
N GLU A 167 -10.63 1.29 -11.01
CA GLU A 167 -11.55 2.17 -10.27
C GLU A 167 -10.83 3.41 -9.74
N ALA A 168 -9.59 3.25 -9.28
CA ALA A 168 -8.76 4.36 -8.82
C ALA A 168 -8.50 5.36 -9.96
N ILE A 169 -8.15 4.87 -11.15
CA ILE A 169 -7.90 5.73 -12.33
C ILE A 169 -9.18 6.41 -12.80
N ASN A 170 -10.30 5.69 -12.87
CA ASN A 170 -11.58 6.26 -13.30
C ASN A 170 -12.10 7.34 -12.33
N ALA A 171 -11.67 7.31 -11.08
CA ALA A 171 -12.00 8.32 -10.09
C ALA A 171 -11.07 9.55 -10.15
N LEU A 172 -9.97 9.52 -10.92
CA LEU A 172 -9.07 10.66 -11.04
C LEU A 172 -9.69 11.76 -11.91
N PRO A 173 -9.69 13.02 -11.45
CA PRO A 173 -10.08 14.14 -12.28
C PRO A 173 -9.06 14.34 -13.41
N LEU A 174 -9.56 14.64 -14.62
CA LEU A 174 -8.70 14.90 -15.78
C LEU A 174 -7.89 16.20 -15.62
N TYR A 175 -8.49 17.23 -15.02
CA TYR A 175 -7.85 18.53 -14.81
C TYR A 175 -7.20 18.63 -13.42
N PRO A 176 -6.05 19.32 -13.32
CA PRO A 176 -5.41 19.56 -12.03
C PRO A 176 -6.23 20.52 -11.17
N ASN A 177 -6.05 20.43 -9.86
CA ASN A 177 -6.58 21.37 -8.89
C ASN A 177 -5.44 22.19 -8.26
N GLU A 178 -5.79 23.16 -7.42
CA GLU A 178 -4.82 24.04 -6.78
C GLU A 178 -3.92 23.38 -5.74
N GLN A 179 -4.29 22.20 -5.27
CA GLN A 179 -3.41 21.43 -4.39
C GLN A 179 -2.29 20.73 -5.15
N ILE A 180 -2.56 20.26 -6.38
CA ILE A 180 -1.58 19.54 -7.21
C ILE A 180 -0.68 20.53 -7.94
N MET A 181 -1.25 21.60 -8.50
CA MET A 181 -0.50 22.54 -9.35
C MET A 181 0.62 23.26 -8.60
N TRP A 182 0.42 23.55 -7.30
CA TRP A 182 1.42 24.18 -6.45
C TRP A 182 2.24 23.18 -5.61
N ASP A 183 2.13 21.87 -5.89
CA ASP A 183 2.89 20.84 -5.18
C ASP A 183 4.25 20.58 -5.82
N GLU A 184 5.33 21.15 -5.26
CA GLU A 184 6.68 21.03 -5.85
C GLU A 184 7.26 19.61 -5.84
N SER A 185 6.73 18.69 -5.03
CA SER A 185 7.16 17.28 -5.02
C SER A 185 6.64 16.47 -6.21
N LEU A 186 5.55 16.94 -6.84
CA LEU A 186 4.91 16.32 -8.00
C LEU A 186 5.10 17.16 -9.27
N VAL A 187 5.04 18.48 -9.14
CA VAL A 187 5.18 19.47 -10.21
C VAL A 187 6.42 20.34 -9.88
N PRO A 188 7.64 19.83 -10.12
CA PRO A 188 8.86 20.56 -9.82
C PRO A 188 9.00 21.79 -10.73
N SER A 189 9.71 22.82 -10.24
CA SER A 189 10.09 23.97 -11.07
C SER A 189 11.28 23.63 -11.99
N ILE A 190 11.51 24.45 -13.03
CA ILE A 190 12.68 24.32 -13.93
C ILE A 190 14.02 24.30 -13.16
N ASN A 191 14.07 24.93 -11.99
CA ASN A 191 15.28 25.03 -11.17
C ASN A 191 15.55 23.79 -10.31
N TYR A 192 14.83 22.69 -10.52
CA TYR A 192 15.04 21.45 -9.77
C TYR A 192 16.45 20.86 -10.06
N SER A 193 17.27 20.77 -9.01
CA SER A 193 18.68 20.39 -9.10
C SER A 193 18.93 18.88 -9.26
N GLY A 194 17.91 18.04 -9.13
CA GLY A 194 18.06 16.58 -9.10
C GLY A 194 18.59 16.01 -7.77
N GLU A 195 18.91 16.85 -6.79
CA GLU A 195 19.47 16.41 -5.50
C GLU A 195 18.42 15.74 -4.59
N GLY A 196 17.15 16.14 -4.71
CA GLY A 196 16.01 15.57 -3.96
C GLY A 196 15.37 14.36 -4.63
N CYS A 197 14.50 13.62 -3.94
CA CYS A 197 13.62 12.63 -4.59
C CYS A 197 12.36 13.34 -5.09
N LEU A 198 11.70 12.78 -6.10
CA LEU A 198 10.34 13.16 -6.48
C LEU A 198 9.42 11.94 -6.37
N ALA A 199 8.16 12.16 -6.00
CA ALA A 199 7.15 11.09 -5.94
C ALA A 199 6.58 10.81 -7.34
N LEU A 200 7.47 10.65 -8.32
CA LEU A 200 7.13 10.49 -9.73
C LEU A 200 7.42 9.07 -10.22
N PRO A 201 6.57 8.51 -11.10
CA PRO A 201 6.89 7.28 -11.79
C PRO A 201 8.14 7.45 -12.68
N LYS A 202 8.98 6.43 -12.73
CA LYS A 202 10.16 6.42 -13.61
C LYS A 202 9.88 5.62 -14.88
N LEU A 203 10.29 6.17 -16.02
CA LEU A 203 10.34 5.45 -17.29
C LEU A 203 11.71 4.80 -17.44
N ASN A 204 11.71 3.48 -17.55
CA ASN A 204 12.92 2.68 -17.78
C ASN A 204 12.58 1.57 -18.79
N LEU A 205 13.44 0.57 -18.92
CA LEU A 205 13.31 -0.52 -19.88
C LEU A 205 12.18 -1.51 -19.54
N GLN A 206 11.78 -1.62 -18.26
CA GLN A 206 10.84 -2.63 -17.79
C GLN A 206 9.66 -2.01 -17.05
N PHE A 207 8.50 -2.65 -17.22
CA PHE A 207 7.24 -2.34 -16.57
C PHE A 207 6.62 -3.65 -16.09
N LEU A 208 5.83 -3.61 -15.02
CA LEU A 208 5.21 -4.81 -14.46
C LEU A 208 4.18 -5.41 -15.41
N THR A 209 3.32 -4.56 -15.98
CA THR A 209 2.27 -4.93 -16.94
C THR A 209 2.08 -3.82 -17.96
N LEU A 210 1.29 -4.07 -19.00
CA LEU A 210 0.84 -3.00 -19.91
C LEU A 210 0.11 -1.88 -19.14
N HIS A 211 -0.66 -2.25 -18.12
CA HIS A 211 -1.37 -1.29 -17.29
C HIS A 211 -0.42 -0.37 -16.52
N ASP A 212 0.64 -0.93 -15.91
CA ASP A 212 1.71 -0.15 -15.27
C ASP A 212 2.34 0.84 -16.26
N TYR A 213 2.74 0.36 -17.45
CA TYR A 213 3.28 1.23 -18.50
C TYR A 213 2.37 2.40 -18.83
N LEU A 214 1.08 2.12 -19.11
CA LEU A 214 0.10 3.15 -19.43
C LEU A 214 -0.10 4.13 -18.28
N LEU A 215 -0.16 3.64 -17.05
CA LEU A 215 -0.38 4.47 -15.86
C LEU A 215 0.81 5.40 -15.58
N ARG A 216 2.06 4.93 -15.74
CA ARG A 216 3.24 5.79 -15.59
C ARG A 216 3.25 6.91 -16.62
N ASN A 217 2.99 6.58 -17.89
CA ASN A 217 2.90 7.58 -18.96
C ASN A 217 1.76 8.57 -18.72
N PHE A 218 0.58 8.08 -18.34
CA PHE A 218 -0.58 8.92 -18.02
C PHE A 218 -0.26 9.92 -16.91
N ASN A 219 0.33 9.46 -15.81
CA ASN A 219 0.67 10.32 -14.68
C ASN A 219 1.74 11.36 -15.03
N LEU A 220 2.80 10.95 -15.74
CA LEU A 220 3.87 11.87 -16.14
C LEU A 220 3.36 12.93 -17.10
N PHE A 221 2.59 12.54 -18.12
CA PHE A 221 1.99 13.48 -19.07
C PHE A 221 1.06 14.46 -18.34
N ARG A 222 0.20 13.97 -17.46
CA ARG A 222 -0.73 14.81 -16.68
C ARG A 222 0.02 15.83 -15.81
N LEU A 223 1.10 15.44 -15.16
CA LEU A 223 1.87 16.32 -14.28
C LEU A 223 2.71 17.33 -15.07
N GLU A 224 3.22 16.93 -16.23
CA GLU A 224 3.93 17.84 -17.13
C GLU A 224 2.99 18.89 -17.73
N SER A 225 1.81 18.50 -18.22
CA SER A 225 0.81 19.48 -18.67
C SER A 225 0.31 20.37 -17.52
N THR A 226 0.32 19.88 -16.28
CA THR A 226 0.00 20.71 -15.09
C THR A 226 1.06 21.77 -14.86
N TYR A 227 2.33 21.48 -15.15
CA TYR A 227 3.41 22.46 -15.10
C TYR A 227 3.19 23.57 -16.15
N GLU A 228 2.86 23.22 -17.40
CA GLU A 228 2.55 24.21 -18.44
C GLU A 228 1.37 25.12 -18.05
N ILE A 229 0.29 24.52 -17.53
CA ILE A 229 -0.88 25.28 -17.05
C ILE A 229 -0.50 26.24 -15.91
N ARG A 230 0.41 25.82 -15.01
CA ARG A 230 0.90 26.68 -13.92
C ARG A 230 1.62 27.92 -14.46
N GLU A 231 2.47 27.73 -15.47
CA GLU A 231 3.20 28.84 -16.11
C GLU A 231 2.24 29.80 -16.84
N ASP A 232 1.20 29.28 -17.50
CA ASP A 232 0.20 30.11 -18.19
C ASP A 232 -0.67 30.95 -17.23
N ILE A 233 -0.88 30.47 -16.00
CA ILE A 233 -1.68 31.17 -14.98
C ILE A 233 -0.87 32.27 -14.26
N GLN A 234 0.47 32.15 -14.25
CA GLN A 234 1.37 33.03 -13.50
C GLN A 234 1.74 34.31 -14.26
#